data_AF-A0A3D0I7R0-F1
#
_entry.id   AF-A0A3D0I7R0-F1
#
_cell.length_a   1.000
_cell.length_b   1.000
_cell.length_c   1.000
_cell.angle_alpha   90.00
_cell.angle_beta   90.00
_cell.angle_gamma   90.00
#
_symmetry.space_group_name_H-M   'P 1'
#
loop_
_entity.id
_entity.type
_entity.pdbx_description
1 polymer ?
#
loop_
_entity_poly.entity_id
_entity_poly.type
_entity_poly.pdbx_seq_one_letter_code
_entity_poly.pdbx_strand_id
1 'polypeptide(L)'
;MPDVTPISRNAPCPCGSGLKHKRCCGRDAPMQWSGTSLWHRLRAAEDALMSAISSWAGRRYGLGLFDDAWKAFGATEDLDAPPHQHPEFGGLFLLWLYFRFDPETHDRDNRRDAARPLAL
;
A
#
# COMPACT_ATOMS: atom_id res chain seq x y z
N MET A 1 -5.43 -23.45 26.62
CA MET A 1 -5.92 -22.15 26.12
C MET A 1 -5.67 -21.14 27.22
N PRO A 2 -4.98 -20.01 26.98
CA PRO A 2 -4.73 -19.05 28.05
C PRO A 2 -6.06 -18.46 28.51
N ASP A 3 -6.25 -18.40 29.82
CA ASP A 3 -7.39 -17.81 30.49
C ASP A 3 -7.36 -16.29 30.27
N VAL A 4 -8.20 -15.78 29.35
CA VAL A 4 -8.29 -14.35 29.09
C VAL A 4 -9.10 -13.74 30.23
N THR A 5 -8.38 -13.27 31.25
CA THR A 5 -9.00 -12.52 32.34
C THR A 5 -9.71 -11.29 31.77
N PRO A 6 -10.99 -11.08 32.10
CA PRO A 6 -11.76 -9.97 31.54
C PRO A 6 -11.16 -8.64 31.97
N ILE A 7 -10.84 -7.79 30.98
CA ILE A 7 -10.23 -6.46 31.22
C ILE A 7 -11.21 -5.61 32.02
N SER A 8 -10.76 -5.15 33.20
CA SER A 8 -11.54 -4.26 34.05
C SER A 8 -12.01 -3.02 33.27
N ARG A 9 -13.31 -2.71 33.35
CA ARG A 9 -13.95 -1.54 32.73
C ARG A 9 -13.24 -0.21 33.04
N ASN A 10 -12.57 -0.10 34.18
CA ASN A 10 -11.87 1.13 34.58
C ASN A 10 -10.36 1.12 34.31
N ALA A 11 -9.77 0.00 33.89
CA ALA A 11 -8.36 -0.09 33.56
C ALA A 11 -7.99 0.81 32.37
N PRO A 12 -6.72 1.23 32.23
CA PRO A 12 -6.23 1.84 30.99
C PRO A 12 -6.53 0.93 29.80
N CYS A 13 -6.95 1.53 28.69
CA CYS A 13 -7.32 0.78 27.50
C CYS A 13 -6.07 0.19 26.82
N PRO A 14 -6.03 -1.11 26.51
CA PRO A 14 -4.83 -1.76 25.94
C PRO A 14 -4.50 -1.27 24.51
N CYS A 15 -5.40 -0.53 23.86
CA CYS A 15 -5.14 0.08 22.54
C CYS A 15 -4.20 1.31 22.60
N GLY A 16 -3.72 1.70 23.79
CA GLY A 16 -2.76 2.80 23.94
C GLY A 16 -3.37 4.20 23.88
N SER A 17 -4.70 4.33 23.94
CA SER A 17 -5.38 5.64 23.86
C SER A 17 -5.24 6.52 25.10
N GLY A 18 -4.72 5.99 26.21
CA GLY A 18 -4.68 6.68 27.51
C GLY A 18 -6.06 6.81 28.20
N LEU A 19 -7.14 6.32 27.58
CA LEU A 19 -8.50 6.34 28.13
C LEU A 19 -8.77 5.10 28.99
N LYS A 20 -9.78 5.17 29.87
CA LYS A 20 -10.31 3.98 30.58
C LYS A 20 -11.04 3.05 29.60
N HIS A 21 -10.92 1.74 29.78
CA HIS A 21 -11.46 0.70 28.89
C HIS A 21 -12.94 0.93 28.52
N LYS A 22 -13.82 1.17 29.50
CA LYS A 22 -15.25 1.47 29.29
C LYS A 22 -15.57 2.74 28.50
N ARG A 23 -14.60 3.65 28.40
CA ARG A 23 -14.70 4.91 27.64
C ARG A 23 -14.05 4.80 26.25
N CYS A 24 -13.47 3.65 25.91
CA CYS A 24 -12.83 3.38 24.63
C CYS A 24 -13.36 2.05 24.06
N CYS A 25 -12.55 0.98 24.00
CA CYS A 25 -12.90 -0.30 23.39
C CYS A 25 -14.05 -1.06 24.09
N GLY A 26 -14.30 -0.81 25.38
CA GLY A 26 -15.35 -1.47 26.17
C GLY A 26 -16.64 -0.65 26.30
N ARG A 27 -16.95 0.21 25.33
CA ARG A 27 -18.14 1.06 25.36
C ARG A 27 -19.35 0.26 24.84
N ASP A 28 -20.39 0.09 25.66
CA ASP A 28 -21.59 -0.71 25.36
C ASP A 28 -22.57 -0.05 24.36
N ALA A 29 -22.17 1.05 23.72
CA ALA A 29 -22.96 1.71 22.67
C ALA A 29 -22.54 1.14 21.31
N PRO A 30 -23.47 0.96 20.33
CA PRO A 30 -23.08 0.61 18.97
C PRO A 30 -22.02 1.62 18.53
N MET A 31 -20.85 1.12 18.15
CA MET A 31 -19.70 1.92 17.74
C MET A 31 -20.14 2.92 16.68
N GLN A 32 -20.42 4.15 17.10
CA GLN A 32 -20.73 5.24 16.19
C GLN A 32 -19.39 5.64 15.60
N TRP A 33 -19.09 5.11 14.42
CA TRP A 33 -17.91 5.44 13.65
C TRP A 33 -18.05 6.87 13.11
N SER A 34 -17.91 7.86 13.99
CA SER A 34 -17.95 9.26 13.58
C SER A 34 -16.71 9.57 12.75
N GLY A 35 -16.86 10.40 11.71
CA GLY A 35 -15.82 10.84 10.77
C GLY A 35 -14.58 11.52 11.39
N THR A 36 -14.48 11.56 12.72
CA THR A 36 -13.41 12.18 13.52
C THR A 36 -12.50 11.18 14.23
N SER A 37 -12.67 9.86 14.02
CA SER A 37 -11.75 8.86 14.58
C SER A 37 -10.31 9.07 14.08
N LEU A 38 -9.31 8.82 14.93
CA LEU A 38 -7.89 8.89 14.55
C LEU A 38 -7.58 8.00 13.33
N TRP A 39 -8.24 6.85 13.24
CA TRP A 39 -8.10 5.91 12.12
C TRP A 39 -8.58 6.50 10.79
N HIS A 40 -9.72 7.20 10.78
CA HIS A 40 -10.20 7.90 9.58
C HIS A 40 -9.24 8.96 9.09
N ARG A 41 -8.69 9.73 10.02
CA ARG A 41 -7.71 10.77 9.68
C ARG A 41 -6.42 10.17 9.14
N LEU A 42 -5.97 9.05 9.72
CA LEU A 42 -4.81 8.33 9.23
C LEU A 42 -5.05 7.77 7.83
N ARG A 43 -6.17 7.08 7.59
CA ARG A 43 -6.54 6.58 6.26
C ARG A 43 -6.68 7.69 5.22
N ALA A 44 -7.35 8.78 5.56
CA ALA A 44 -7.46 9.94 4.67
C ALA A 44 -6.09 10.56 4.34
N ALA A 45 -5.17 10.62 5.33
CA ALA A 45 -3.82 11.10 5.11
C ALA A 45 -2.98 10.15 4.24
N GLU A 46 -3.11 8.83 4.46
CA GLU A 46 -2.50 7.79 3.61
C GLU A 46 -3.01 7.91 2.16
N ASP A 47 -4.31 7.99 1.96
CA ASP A 47 -4.92 8.12 0.62
C ASP A 47 -4.46 9.39 -0.10
N ALA A 48 -4.41 10.52 0.62
CA ALA A 48 -3.92 11.79 0.08
C ALA A 48 -2.43 11.70 -0.30
N LEU A 49 -1.61 11.06 0.54
CA LEU A 49 -0.20 10.84 0.26
C LEU A 49 -0.01 9.96 -0.99
N MET A 50 -0.72 8.83 -1.06
CA MET A 50 -0.64 7.92 -2.20
C MET A 50 -1.07 8.62 -3.49
N SER A 51 -2.16 9.39 -3.47
CA SER A 51 -2.60 10.19 -4.61
C SER A 51 -1.54 11.21 -5.06
N ALA A 52 -0.90 11.89 -4.11
CA ALA A 52 0.15 12.87 -4.39
C ALA A 52 1.39 12.21 -5.02
N ILE A 53 1.83 11.06 -4.48
CA ILE A 53 2.96 10.29 -5.02
C ILE A 53 2.64 9.81 -6.44
N SER A 54 1.48 9.18 -6.66
CA SER A 54 1.05 8.73 -7.99
C SER A 54 1.02 9.87 -9.01
N SER A 55 0.45 11.01 -8.61
CA SER A 55 0.35 12.19 -9.46
C SER A 55 1.71 12.76 -9.82
N TRP A 56 2.63 12.83 -8.85
CA TRP A 56 4.01 13.26 -9.09
C TRP A 56 4.74 12.29 -10.01
N ALA A 57 4.65 10.98 -9.75
CA ALA A 57 5.30 9.94 -10.53
C ALA A 57 4.82 9.94 -11.98
N GLY A 58 3.49 10.04 -12.20
CA GLY A 58 2.91 10.15 -13.54
C GLY A 58 3.37 11.41 -14.30
N ARG A 59 3.53 12.55 -13.62
CA ARG A 59 4.08 13.77 -14.24
C ARG A 59 5.57 13.64 -14.57
N ARG A 60 6.35 12.92 -13.76
CA ARG A 60 7.81 12.82 -13.89
C ARG A 60 8.28 11.75 -14.85
N TYR A 61 7.58 10.62 -14.91
CA TYR A 61 7.97 9.43 -15.67
C TYR A 61 6.99 9.08 -16.81
N GLY A 62 5.84 9.75 -16.87
CA GLY A 62 4.85 9.54 -17.92
C GLY A 62 3.90 8.38 -17.64
N LEU A 63 2.99 8.15 -18.58
CA LEU A 63 1.90 7.18 -18.45
C LEU A 63 2.37 5.71 -18.53
N GLY A 64 3.55 5.45 -19.10
CA GLY A 64 4.11 4.11 -19.24
C GLY A 64 4.76 3.54 -17.96
N LEU A 65 4.96 4.37 -16.92
CA LEU A 65 5.62 3.95 -15.67
C LEU A 65 5.01 2.68 -15.08
N PHE A 66 3.69 2.59 -15.08
CA PHE A 66 2.96 1.48 -14.48
C PHE A 66 3.15 0.18 -15.28
N ASP A 67 3.12 0.27 -16.61
CA ASP A 67 3.31 -0.89 -17.50
C ASP A 67 4.74 -1.41 -17.43
N ASP A 68 5.72 -0.52 -17.40
CA ASP A 68 7.13 -0.87 -17.29
C ASP A 68 7.44 -1.49 -15.91
N ALA A 69 6.87 -0.91 -14.85
CA ALA A 69 6.95 -1.49 -13.52
C ALA A 69 6.29 -2.87 -13.45
N TRP A 70 5.12 -3.05 -14.07
CA TRP A 70 4.43 -4.35 -14.09
C TRP A 70 5.26 -5.41 -14.81
N LYS A 71 5.85 -5.09 -15.96
CA LYS A 71 6.76 -6.00 -16.67
C LYS A 71 7.97 -6.39 -15.81
N ALA A 72 8.57 -5.42 -15.13
CA ALA A 72 9.72 -5.68 -14.25
C ALA A 72 9.35 -6.53 -13.03
N PHE A 73 8.16 -6.32 -12.46
CA PHE A 73 7.62 -7.13 -11.37
C PHE A 73 7.24 -8.55 -11.83
N GLY A 74 6.57 -8.66 -12.98
CA GLY A 74 6.15 -9.92 -13.57
C GLY A 74 7.34 -10.79 -14.00
N ALA A 75 8.45 -10.20 -14.42
CA ALA A 75 9.67 -10.93 -14.75
C ALA A 75 10.26 -11.73 -13.55
N THR A 76 9.98 -11.32 -12.31
CA THR A 76 10.39 -12.08 -11.12
C THR A 76 9.43 -13.23 -10.77
N GLU A 77 8.19 -13.19 -11.29
CA GLU A 77 7.09 -14.07 -10.89
C GLU A 77 6.46 -14.84 -12.08
N ASP A 78 7.05 -14.73 -13.29
CA ASP A 78 6.55 -15.30 -14.56
C ASP A 78 5.11 -14.86 -14.91
N LEU A 79 4.82 -13.58 -14.71
CA LEU A 79 3.49 -12.99 -14.96
C LEU A 79 3.45 -12.30 -16.32
N ASP A 80 2.94 -13.00 -17.34
CA ASP A 80 2.77 -12.45 -18.69
C ASP A 80 1.45 -11.67 -18.88
N ALA A 81 0.46 -11.91 -18.00
CA ALA A 81 -0.85 -11.29 -18.12
C ALA A 81 -0.91 -9.91 -17.42
N PRO A 82 -1.82 -9.02 -17.87
CA PRO A 82 -1.97 -7.70 -17.27
C PRO A 82 -2.41 -7.74 -15.79
N PRO A 83 -2.13 -6.68 -15.02
CA PRO A 83 -2.35 -6.66 -13.56
C PRO A 83 -3.79 -6.92 -13.12
N HIS A 84 -4.79 -6.52 -13.91
CA HIS A 84 -6.19 -6.74 -13.57
C HIS A 84 -6.59 -8.23 -13.58
N GLN A 85 -5.80 -9.09 -14.22
CA GLN A 85 -6.00 -10.55 -14.23
C GLN A 85 -5.31 -11.23 -13.04
N HIS A 86 -4.52 -10.46 -12.28
CA HIS A 86 -3.72 -10.91 -11.14
C HIS A 86 -4.04 -10.07 -9.88
N PRO A 87 -5.32 -10.01 -9.43
CA PRO A 87 -5.71 -9.21 -8.28
C PRO A 87 -4.98 -9.60 -6.98
N GLU A 88 -4.53 -10.85 -6.86
CA GLU A 88 -3.74 -11.37 -5.74
C GLU A 88 -2.39 -10.64 -5.57
N PHE A 89 -1.82 -10.13 -6.66
CA PHE A 89 -0.55 -9.42 -6.63
C PHE A 89 -0.69 -7.89 -6.54
N GLY A 90 -1.90 -7.34 -6.69
CA GLY A 90 -2.10 -5.88 -6.79
C GLY A 90 -1.55 -5.08 -5.60
N GLY A 91 -1.79 -5.55 -4.37
CA GLY A 91 -1.27 -4.88 -3.16
C GLY A 91 0.25 -4.97 -3.04
N LEU A 92 0.83 -6.13 -3.36
CA LEU A 92 2.28 -6.34 -3.34
C LEU A 92 2.98 -5.52 -4.42
N PHE A 93 2.39 -5.48 -5.62
CA PHE A 93 2.88 -4.71 -6.74
C PHE A 93 2.94 -3.22 -6.43
N LEU A 94 1.89 -2.63 -5.85
CA LEU A 94 1.89 -1.21 -5.48
C LEU A 94 2.97 -0.88 -4.45
N LEU A 95 3.15 -1.72 -3.43
CA LEU A 95 4.24 -1.56 -2.46
C LEU A 95 5.60 -1.64 -3.14
N TRP A 96 5.80 -2.63 -4.02
CA TRP A 96 7.05 -2.78 -4.75
C TRP A 96 7.32 -1.59 -5.69
N LEU A 97 6.31 -1.12 -6.43
CA LEU A 97 6.39 0.03 -7.32
C LEU A 97 6.88 1.29 -6.59
N TYR A 98 6.31 1.60 -5.41
CA TYR A 98 6.65 2.85 -4.72
C TYR A 98 7.92 2.78 -3.87
N PHE A 99 8.30 1.60 -3.38
CA PHE A 99 9.42 1.48 -2.44
C PHE A 99 10.67 0.82 -3.03
N ARG A 100 10.56 0.11 -4.16
CA ARG A 100 11.65 -0.69 -4.71
C ARG A 100 11.90 -0.48 -6.20
N PHE A 101 10.88 -0.16 -6.99
CA PHE A 101 11.07 0.07 -8.42
C PHE A 101 11.84 1.37 -8.66
N ASP A 102 12.90 1.26 -9.46
CA ASP A 102 13.68 2.40 -9.92
C ASP A 102 13.47 2.59 -11.43
N PRO A 103 12.67 3.59 -11.85
CA PRO A 103 12.38 3.83 -13.26
C PRO A 103 13.59 4.30 -14.05
N GLU A 104 14.61 4.89 -13.42
CA GLU A 104 15.79 5.40 -14.12
C GLU A 104 16.78 4.28 -14.50
N THR A 105 16.89 3.25 -13.65
CA THR A 105 17.65 2.04 -14.02
C THR A 105 16.92 1.22 -15.07
N HIS A 106 15.58 1.12 -14.98
CA HIS A 106 14.80 0.39 -15.97
C HIS A 106 14.82 1.04 -17.36
N ASP A 107 14.67 2.36 -17.48
CA ASP A 107 14.78 3.08 -18.77
C ASP A 107 16.17 2.90 -19.39
N ARG A 108 17.23 2.88 -18.58
CA ARG A 108 18.60 2.63 -19.05
C ARG A 108 18.77 1.22 -19.63
N ASP A 109 18.24 0.20 -18.96
CA ASP A 109 18.34 -1.18 -19.44
C ASP A 109 17.48 -1.40 -20.70
N ASN A 110 16.28 -0.82 -20.75
CA ASN A 110 15.44 -0.85 -21.96
C ASN A 110 16.15 -0.19 -23.16
N ARG A 111 16.80 0.97 -22.98
CA ARG A 111 17.61 1.61 -24.04
C ARG A 111 18.81 0.78 -24.48
N ARG A 112 19.44 0.04 -23.56
CA ARG A 112 20.55 -0.88 -23.89
C ARG A 112 20.06 -2.08 -24.70
N ASP A 113 18.94 -2.67 -24.33
CA ASP A 113 18.34 -3.78 -25.06
C ASP A 113 17.84 -3.35 -26.45
N ALA A 114 17.24 -2.16 -26.56
CA ALA A 114 16.88 -1.58 -27.86
C ALA A 114 18.10 -1.27 -28.75
N ALA A 115 19.27 -1.00 -28.16
CA ALA A 115 20.52 -0.76 -28.87
C ALA A 115 21.28 -2.05 -29.24
N ARG A 116 20.86 -3.22 -28.74
CA ARG A 116 21.41 -4.51 -29.18
C ARG A 116 20.92 -4.79 -30.61
N PRO A 117 21.82 -4.93 -31.60
CA PRO A 117 21.38 -5.31 -32.94
C PRO A 117 20.70 -6.68 -32.86
N LEU A 118 19.50 -6.78 -33.43
CA LEU A 118 18.83 -8.06 -33.63
C LEU A 118 19.76 -8.92 -34.48
N ALA A 119 20.39 -9.91 -33.85
CA ALA A 119 21.20 -10.89 -34.57
C ALA A 119 20.25 -11.67 -35.49
N LEU A 120 20.33 -11.37 -36.78
CA LEU A 120 19.75 -12.13 -37.89
C LEU A 120 20.67 -13.31 -38.25
#